data_AF-A0A847F1K1-F1
#
_entry.id   AF-A0A847F1K1-F1
#
_cell.length_a   1.000
_cell.length_b   1.000
_cell.length_c   1.000
_cell.angle_alpha   90.00
_cell.angle_beta   90.00
_cell.angle_gamma   90.00
#
_symmetry.space_group_name_H-M   'P 1'
#
loop_
_entity.id
_entity.type
_entity.pdbx_description
1 polymer ?
#
loop_
_entity_poly.entity_id
_entity_poly.type
_entity_poly.pdbx_seq_one_letter_code
_entity_poly.pdbx_strand_id
1 'polypeptide(L)'
;MNKTASLFHFIYRIRYWIAIFPLLVAILVALFTARLPKTYEANSTIYTGIASSPSLDVTSVTNWFATNNSFDNIINLARARSTLETVSLKLFAQALIKGDSQKDNTYITAANYNKLRSIVPADVMLLVDTASIETTFQRFMQYKKKGPNNFIYGLLNWFHPHYSIDALNKIRVNRLGNSDMIQLNYSCDDP
;
A
#
# COMPACT_ATOMS: atom_id res chain seq x y z
N MET A 1 -59.61 13.16 -22.25
CA MET A 1 -59.97 13.87 -21.00
C MET A 1 -59.07 13.37 -19.87
N ASN A 2 -58.19 14.25 -19.39
CA ASN A 2 -57.43 14.26 -18.11
C ASN A 2 -56.54 13.07 -17.70
N LYS A 3 -55.53 12.72 -18.52
CA LYS A 3 -54.39 11.88 -18.09
C LYS A 3 -53.62 12.47 -16.90
N THR A 4 -53.58 13.79 -16.78
CA THR A 4 -52.91 14.53 -15.70
C THR A 4 -53.57 14.31 -14.34
N ALA A 5 -54.91 14.35 -14.26
CA ALA A 5 -55.65 14.14 -13.01
C ALA A 5 -55.48 12.71 -12.46
N SER A 6 -55.40 11.70 -13.35
CA SER A 6 -55.16 10.31 -12.95
C SER A 6 -53.77 10.13 -12.33
N LEU A 7 -52.77 10.88 -12.81
CA LEU A 7 -51.40 10.83 -12.29
C LEU A 7 -51.30 11.38 -10.87
N PHE A 8 -51.99 12.50 -10.59
CA PHE A 8 -52.04 13.09 -9.25
C PHE A 8 -52.71 12.19 -8.22
N HIS A 9 -53.80 11.51 -8.58
CA HIS A 9 -54.46 10.53 -7.70
C HIS A 9 -53.54 9.33 -7.39
N PHE A 10 -52.77 8.86 -8.38
CA PHE A 10 -51.80 7.80 -8.18
C PHE A 10 -50.70 8.23 -7.20
N ILE A 11 -50.09 9.41 -7.40
CA ILE A 11 -49.07 9.97 -6.51
C ILE A 11 -49.59 10.13 -5.08
N TYR A 12 -50.82 10.63 -4.91
CA TYR A 12 -51.41 10.78 -3.58
C TYR A 12 -51.62 9.44 -2.86
N ARG A 13 -51.99 8.39 -3.62
CA ARG A 13 -52.16 7.02 -3.08
C ARG A 13 -50.84 6.42 -2.57
N ILE A 14 -49.72 6.77 -3.19
CA ILE A 14 -48.38 6.26 -2.82
C ILE A 14 -47.51 7.26 -2.04
N ARG A 15 -48.06 8.40 -1.58
CA ARG A 15 -47.29 9.51 -0.99
C ARG A 15 -46.34 9.11 0.14
N TYR A 16 -46.75 8.15 0.98
CA TYR A 16 -45.91 7.64 2.07
C TYR A 16 -44.78 6.75 1.54
N TRP A 17 -45.03 5.94 0.51
CA TRP A 17 -44.00 5.13 -0.15
C TRP A 17 -42.96 5.99 -0.87
N ILE A 18 -43.36 7.15 -1.41
CA ILE A 18 -42.44 8.14 -2.01
C ILE A 18 -41.43 8.66 -0.99
N ALA A 19 -41.78 8.75 0.30
CA ALA A 19 -40.85 9.18 1.36
C ALA A 19 -40.13 8.01 2.03
N ILE A 20 -40.84 6.91 2.31
CA ILE A 20 -40.31 5.75 3.04
C ILE A 20 -39.26 5.01 2.21
N PHE A 21 -39.49 4.80 0.91
CA PHE A 21 -38.56 4.07 0.06
C PHE A 21 -37.18 4.75 -0.05
N PRO A 22 -37.06 6.05 -0.41
CA PRO A 22 -35.76 6.71 -0.44
C PRO A 22 -35.11 6.81 0.94
N LEU A 23 -35.88 6.95 2.02
CA LEU A 23 -35.34 6.93 3.38
C LEU A 23 -34.72 5.56 3.71
N LEU A 24 -35.40 4.47 3.37
CA LEU A 24 -34.88 3.11 3.56
C LEU A 24 -33.60 2.88 2.75
N VAL A 25 -33.60 3.29 1.49
CA VAL A 25 -32.41 3.21 0.63
C VAL A 25 -31.26 4.04 1.20
N ALA A 26 -31.52 5.27 1.68
CA ALA A 26 -30.50 6.12 2.29
C ALA A 26 -29.88 5.49 3.54
N ILE A 27 -30.70 4.90 4.41
CA ILE A 27 -30.21 4.17 5.61
C ILE A 27 -29.35 2.98 5.19
N LEU A 28 -29.80 2.20 4.22
CA LEU A 28 -29.08 1.03 3.72
C LEU A 28 -27.73 1.42 3.10
N VAL A 29 -27.70 2.49 2.30
CA VAL A 29 -26.47 3.05 1.73
C VAL A 29 -25.54 3.57 2.83
N ALA A 30 -26.05 4.25 3.86
CA ALA A 30 -25.25 4.75 4.97
C ALA A 30 -24.59 3.59 5.76
N LEU A 31 -25.32 2.51 6.02
CA LEU A 31 -24.82 1.33 6.72
C LEU A 31 -23.71 0.61 5.94
N PHE A 32 -23.85 0.50 4.61
CA PHE A 32 -22.80 -0.11 3.77
C PHE A 32 -21.59 0.81 3.58
N THR A 33 -21.82 2.11 3.37
CA THR A 33 -20.74 3.09 3.17
C THR A 33 -19.86 3.23 4.42
N ALA A 34 -20.46 3.15 5.62
CA ALA A 34 -19.72 3.26 6.88
C ALA A 34 -18.66 2.15 7.10
N ARG A 35 -18.74 1.03 6.37
CA ARG A 35 -17.83 -0.12 6.51
C ARG A 35 -16.91 -0.32 5.31
N LEU A 36 -16.87 0.62 4.36
CA LEU A 36 -15.99 0.48 3.21
C LEU A 36 -14.52 0.54 3.65
N PRO A 37 -13.69 -0.44 3.24
CA PRO A 37 -12.27 -0.39 3.50
C PRO A 37 -11.68 0.84 2.80
N LYS A 38 -10.85 1.59 3.52
CA LYS A 38 -10.09 2.70 2.92
C LYS A 38 -8.92 2.11 2.15
N THR A 39 -8.64 2.66 0.98
CA THR A 39 -7.45 2.33 0.20
C THR A 39 -6.58 3.57 0.12
N TYR A 40 -5.32 3.44 0.52
CA TYR A 40 -4.30 4.47 0.46
C TYR A 40 -3.39 4.18 -0.73
N GLU A 41 -3.16 5.18 -1.57
CA GLU A 41 -2.28 5.08 -2.74
C GLU A 41 -1.02 5.92 -2.53
N ALA A 42 0.13 5.27 -2.64
CA ALA A 42 1.44 5.90 -2.60
C ALA A 42 2.03 5.91 -4.01
N ASN A 43 2.27 7.12 -4.54
CA ASN A 43 2.84 7.35 -5.86
C ASN A 43 4.13 8.15 -5.73
N SER A 44 5.22 7.65 -6.31
CA SER A 44 6.52 8.34 -6.32
C SER A 44 7.13 8.27 -7.71
N THR A 45 7.76 9.37 -8.16
CA THR A 45 8.46 9.42 -9.44
C THR A 45 9.90 9.84 -9.21
N ILE A 46 10.84 9.04 -9.68
CA ILE A 46 12.29 9.22 -9.47
C ILE A 46 12.95 9.50 -10.82
N TYR A 47 13.72 10.58 -10.91
CA TYR A 47 14.57 10.87 -12.05
C TYR A 47 15.89 10.08 -11.95
N THR A 48 16.23 9.34 -13.02
CA THR A 48 17.37 8.41 -13.03
C THR A 48 18.55 8.90 -13.87
N GLY A 49 18.31 9.80 -14.84
CA GLY A 49 19.34 10.37 -15.73
C GLY A 49 19.99 9.37 -16.70
N ILE A 50 19.46 8.16 -16.85
CA ILE A 50 20.06 7.06 -17.61
C ILE A 50 20.04 7.31 -19.13
N ALA A 51 18.96 7.88 -19.64
CA ALA A 51 18.76 8.23 -21.05
C ALA A 51 19.27 9.63 -21.42
N SER A 52 19.66 10.46 -20.44
CA SER A 52 20.12 11.84 -20.67
C SER A 52 21.60 12.01 -21.07
N SER A 53 22.35 10.92 -21.31
CA SER A 53 23.75 11.04 -21.76
C SER A 53 23.86 11.69 -23.16
N PRO A 54 24.65 12.76 -23.34
CA PRO A 54 24.91 13.35 -24.64
C PRO A 54 25.81 12.42 -25.47
N SER A 55 25.24 11.55 -26.30
CA SER A 55 26.02 10.72 -27.22
C SER A 55 26.37 11.53 -28.48
N LEU A 56 27.59 12.05 -28.55
CA LEU A 56 28.18 12.64 -29.77
C LEU A 56 28.69 11.60 -30.77
N ASP A 57 28.31 10.32 -30.62
CA ASP A 57 28.90 9.21 -31.38
C ASP A 57 27.86 8.30 -32.05
N VAL A 58 28.19 7.84 -33.25
CA VAL A 58 27.29 7.23 -34.24
C VAL A 58 27.08 5.74 -33.93
N THR A 59 26.40 5.42 -32.82
CA THR A 59 25.71 4.13 -32.62
C THR A 59 24.46 4.30 -31.76
N SER A 60 23.48 5.05 -32.27
CA SER A 60 22.21 5.34 -31.57
C SER A 60 21.42 4.08 -31.16
N VAL A 61 21.53 2.99 -31.92
CA VAL A 61 20.81 1.73 -31.65
C VAL A 61 21.39 0.98 -30.43
N THR A 62 22.71 0.88 -30.29
CA THR A 62 23.35 0.22 -29.14
C THR A 62 23.14 1.00 -27.84
N ASN A 63 23.16 2.34 -27.92
CA ASN A 63 22.86 3.22 -26.79
C ASN A 63 21.42 3.05 -26.29
N TRP A 64 20.44 2.86 -27.19
CA TRP A 64 19.06 2.60 -26.82
C TRP A 64 18.87 1.24 -26.14
N PHE A 65 19.50 0.18 -26.65
CA PHE A 65 19.48 -1.14 -26.00
C PHE A 65 20.13 -1.11 -24.61
N ALA A 66 21.28 -0.45 -24.46
CA ALA A 66 21.95 -0.29 -23.17
C ALA A 66 21.10 0.49 -22.16
N THR A 67 20.41 1.54 -22.62
CA THR A 67 19.49 2.34 -21.82
C THR A 67 18.31 1.49 -21.31
N ASN A 68 17.65 0.75 -22.20
CA ASN A 68 16.52 -0.10 -21.81
C ASN A 68 16.93 -1.22 -20.85
N ASN A 69 18.07 -1.88 -21.12
CA ASN A 69 18.62 -2.89 -20.21
C ASN A 69 18.88 -2.31 -18.80
N SER A 70 19.33 -1.06 -18.72
CA SER A 70 19.54 -0.37 -17.44
C SER A 70 18.22 -0.13 -16.70
N PHE A 71 17.15 0.28 -17.40
CA PHE A 71 15.82 0.40 -16.81
C PHE A 71 15.28 -0.95 -16.32
N ASP A 72 15.40 -2.00 -17.13
CA ASP A 72 14.97 -3.35 -16.76
C ASP A 72 15.71 -3.84 -15.52
N ASN A 73 17.02 -3.58 -15.43
CA ASN A 73 17.81 -3.92 -14.24
C ASN A 73 17.33 -3.20 -12.97
N ILE A 74 16.96 -1.92 -13.06
CA ILE A 74 16.42 -1.19 -11.90
C ILE A 74 15.04 -1.70 -11.51
N ILE A 75 14.17 -1.97 -12.50
CA ILE A 75 12.85 -2.54 -12.24
C ILE A 75 12.99 -3.90 -11.56
N ASN A 76 13.88 -4.75 -12.07
CA ASN A 76 14.19 -6.06 -11.48
C ASN A 76 14.77 -5.93 -10.07
N LEU A 77 15.68 -4.98 -9.84
CA LEU A 77 16.24 -4.70 -8.51
C LEU A 77 15.18 -4.21 -7.53
N ALA A 78 14.27 -3.33 -7.97
CA ALA A 78 13.19 -2.80 -7.13
C ALA A 78 12.19 -3.89 -6.74
N ARG A 79 11.93 -4.84 -7.64
CA ARG A 79 11.08 -6.02 -7.39
C ARG A 79 11.82 -7.20 -6.77
N ALA A 80 13.15 -7.11 -6.60
CA ALA A 80 13.94 -8.21 -6.06
C ALA A 80 13.48 -8.53 -4.63
N ARG A 81 13.43 -9.82 -4.29
CA ARG A 81 13.01 -10.30 -2.97
C ARG A 81 13.80 -9.64 -1.83
N SER A 82 15.10 -9.43 -1.98
CA SER A 82 15.95 -8.75 -0.99
C SER A 82 15.54 -7.29 -0.76
N THR A 83 15.11 -6.60 -1.81
CA THR A 83 14.63 -5.22 -1.74
C THR A 83 13.29 -5.18 -1.02
N LEU A 84 12.35 -6.07 -1.39
CA LEU A 84 11.07 -6.20 -0.71
C LEU A 84 11.23 -6.59 0.77
N GLU A 85 12.14 -7.50 1.11
CA GLU A 85 12.47 -7.82 2.51
C GLU A 85 12.96 -6.59 3.27
N THR A 86 13.84 -5.80 2.66
CA THR A 86 14.38 -4.59 3.28
C THR A 86 13.28 -3.57 3.53
N VAL A 87 12.43 -3.31 2.53
CA VAL A 87 11.30 -2.39 2.64
C VAL A 87 10.31 -2.90 3.69
N SER A 88 9.96 -4.18 3.68
CA SER A 88 9.06 -4.81 4.66
C SER A 88 9.54 -4.58 6.09
N LEU A 89 10.79 -4.92 6.39
CA LEU A 89 11.30 -4.80 7.76
C LEU A 89 11.41 -3.34 8.21
N LYS A 90 11.68 -2.41 7.29
CA LYS A 90 11.65 -0.98 7.58
C LYS A 90 10.24 -0.48 7.86
N LEU A 91 9.25 -0.89 7.06
CA LEU A 91 7.83 -0.57 7.29
C LEU A 91 7.34 -1.16 8.63
N PHE A 92 7.70 -2.41 8.92
CA PHE A 92 7.37 -3.07 10.19
C PHE A 92 8.01 -2.36 11.38
N ALA A 93 9.30 -1.98 11.29
CA ALA A 93 9.97 -1.18 12.31
C ALA A 93 9.31 0.18 12.51
N GLN A 94 8.98 0.86 11.41
CA GLN A 94 8.31 2.15 11.43
C GLN A 94 6.93 2.08 12.11
N ALA A 95 6.13 1.07 11.78
CA ALA A 95 4.83 0.83 12.39
C ALA A 95 4.94 0.58 13.91
N LEU A 96 5.94 -0.20 14.35
CA LEU A 96 6.16 -0.47 15.76
C LEU A 96 6.65 0.76 16.54
N ILE A 97 7.47 1.61 15.93
CA ILE A 97 8.05 2.80 16.56
C ILE A 97 7.06 3.98 16.58
N LYS A 98 6.32 4.17 15.50
CA LYS A 98 5.44 5.35 15.30
C LYS A 98 3.97 5.07 15.55
N GLY A 99 3.58 3.81 15.75
CA GLY A 99 2.19 3.44 16.01
C GLY A 99 1.68 3.88 17.37
N ASP A 100 0.38 4.19 17.42
CA ASP A 100 -0.34 4.58 18.62
C ASP A 100 -1.60 3.71 18.74
N SER A 101 -1.85 3.14 19.92
CA SER A 101 -3.01 2.28 20.18
C SER A 101 -4.35 3.03 20.21
N GLN A 102 -4.34 4.34 20.39
CA GLN A 102 -5.55 5.15 20.58
C GLN A 102 -5.88 6.05 19.39
N LYS A 103 -4.87 6.44 18.60
CA LYS A 103 -5.04 7.45 17.55
C LYS A 103 -4.45 7.01 16.22
N ASP A 104 -5.26 7.12 15.17
CA ASP A 104 -4.78 6.95 13.79
C ASP A 104 -3.73 8.01 13.46
N ASN A 105 -2.67 7.58 12.78
CA ASN A 105 -1.61 8.47 12.32
C ASN A 105 -1.24 8.20 10.85
N THR A 106 -0.27 8.95 10.33
CA THR A 106 0.16 8.88 8.93
C THR A 106 0.94 7.60 8.59
N TYR A 107 1.33 6.80 9.59
CA TYR A 107 2.16 5.62 9.41
C TYR A 107 1.42 4.30 9.62
N ILE A 108 0.39 4.31 10.47
CA ILE A 108 -0.44 3.14 10.78
C ILE A 108 -1.73 3.61 11.46
N THR A 109 -2.85 2.94 11.15
CA THR A 109 -4.10 3.14 11.89
C THR A 109 -4.04 2.50 13.28
N ALA A 110 -4.75 3.05 14.27
CA ALA A 110 -4.78 2.48 15.62
C ALA A 110 -5.33 1.04 15.61
N ALA A 111 -6.31 0.76 14.75
CA ALA A 111 -6.87 -0.58 14.58
C ALA A 111 -5.82 -1.59 14.08
N ASN A 112 -5.03 -1.24 13.07
CA ASN A 112 -3.99 -2.12 12.55
C ASN A 112 -2.78 -2.21 13.49
N TYR A 113 -2.42 -1.12 14.18
CA TYR A 113 -1.37 -1.16 15.20
C TYR A 113 -1.72 -2.12 16.35
N ASN A 114 -2.96 -2.10 16.83
CA ASN A 114 -3.40 -3.01 17.88
C ASN A 114 -3.41 -4.48 17.43
N LYS A 115 -3.81 -4.75 16.18
CA LYS A 115 -3.70 -6.10 15.56
C LYS A 115 -2.24 -6.54 15.43
N LEU A 116 -1.36 -5.63 15.01
CA LEU A 116 0.07 -5.91 14.88
C LEU A 116 0.65 -6.25 16.26
N ARG A 117 0.34 -5.45 17.27
CA ARG A 117 0.85 -5.64 18.64
C ARG A 117 0.34 -6.92 19.30
N SER A 118 -0.81 -7.45 18.90
CA SER A 118 -1.34 -8.71 19.44
C SER A 118 -0.66 -9.95 18.85
N ILE A 119 -0.10 -9.86 17.64
CA ILE A 119 0.61 -10.97 17.00
C ILE A 119 2.11 -10.95 17.26
N VAL A 120 2.69 -9.77 17.52
CA VAL A 120 4.14 -9.62 17.72
C VAL A 120 4.54 -10.11 19.12
N PRO A 121 5.46 -11.09 19.21
CA PRO A 121 5.91 -11.63 20.49
C PRO A 121 6.84 -10.67 21.24
N ALA A 122 6.92 -10.83 22.55
CA ALA A 122 7.67 -9.93 23.43
C ALA A 122 9.17 -9.86 23.09
N ASP A 123 9.76 -10.97 22.65
CA ASP A 123 11.17 -11.02 22.25
C ASP A 123 11.49 -10.17 21.02
N VAL A 124 10.56 -10.05 20.08
CA VAL A 124 10.66 -9.13 18.93
C VAL A 124 10.43 -7.69 19.35
N MET A 125 9.49 -7.43 20.27
CA MET A 125 9.27 -6.08 20.81
C MET A 125 10.50 -5.52 21.51
N LEU A 126 11.29 -6.36 22.21
CA LEU A 126 12.54 -5.95 22.85
C LEU A 126 13.63 -5.49 21.86
N LEU A 127 13.51 -5.85 20.58
CA LEU A 127 14.44 -5.39 19.55
C LEU A 127 14.17 -3.95 19.12
N VAL A 128 12.97 -3.43 19.39
CA VAL A 128 12.54 -2.10 18.94
C VAL A 128 13.30 -1.01 19.70
N ASP A 129 13.99 -0.17 18.93
CA ASP A 129 14.59 1.07 19.39
C ASP A 129 13.70 2.23 18.93
N THR A 130 13.01 2.87 19.88
CA THR A 130 12.09 3.99 19.60
C THR A 130 12.80 5.22 19.03
N ALA A 131 14.11 5.33 19.19
CA ALA A 131 14.89 6.46 18.67
C ALA A 131 15.29 6.26 17.20
N SER A 132 15.38 5.02 16.71
CA SER A 132 15.96 4.73 15.40
C SER A 132 15.32 3.54 14.69
N ILE A 133 14.68 3.85 13.55
CA ILE A 133 14.16 2.85 12.61
C ILE A 133 15.31 1.98 12.08
N GLU A 134 16.46 2.58 11.78
CA GLU A 134 17.60 1.85 11.20
C GLU A 134 18.20 0.87 12.22
N THR A 135 18.34 1.27 13.49
CA THR A 135 18.81 0.36 14.56
C THR A 135 17.87 -0.84 14.71
N THR A 136 16.56 -0.57 14.72
CA THR A 136 15.52 -1.61 14.80
C THR A 136 15.57 -2.54 13.60
N PHE A 137 15.69 -1.99 12.40
CA PHE A 137 15.85 -2.77 11.17
C PHE A 137 17.08 -3.69 11.22
N GLN A 138 18.24 -3.20 11.66
CA GLN A 138 19.44 -4.02 11.79
C GLN A 138 19.25 -5.15 12.81
N ARG A 139 18.59 -4.88 13.94
CA ARG A 139 18.25 -5.92 14.94
C ARG A 139 17.28 -6.96 14.38
N PHE A 140 16.28 -6.54 13.61
CA PHE A 140 15.37 -7.45 12.90
C PHE A 140 16.09 -8.33 11.89
N MET A 141 17.02 -7.76 11.11
CA MET A 141 17.86 -8.50 10.19
C MET A 141 18.74 -9.53 10.88
N GLN A 142 19.31 -9.20 12.04
CA GLN A 142 20.06 -10.15 12.86
C GLN A 142 19.16 -11.25 13.44
N TYR A 143 17.99 -10.89 13.97
CA TYR A 143 17.04 -11.83 14.53
C TYR A 143 16.53 -12.82 13.46
N LYS A 144 16.27 -12.34 12.23
CA LYS A 144 15.89 -13.19 11.08
C LYS A 144 16.89 -14.32 10.83
N LYS A 145 18.19 -14.08 11.05
CA LYS A 145 19.27 -15.06 10.82
C LYS A 145 19.29 -16.21 11.85
N LYS A 146 18.54 -16.13 12.95
CA LYS A 146 18.49 -17.18 13.99
C LYS A 146 17.85 -18.49 13.53
N GLY A 147 17.14 -18.51 12.41
CA GLY A 147 16.57 -19.71 11.79
C GLY A 147 15.13 -19.53 11.29
N PRO A 148 14.59 -20.44 10.47
CA PRO A 148 13.29 -20.25 9.81
C PRO A 148 12.08 -20.25 10.75
N ASN A 149 12.23 -20.72 12.00
CA ASN A 149 11.13 -20.80 12.96
C ASN A 149 10.89 -19.50 13.74
N ASN A 150 11.58 -18.41 13.38
CA ASN A 150 11.44 -17.14 14.10
C ASN A 150 10.30 -16.27 13.52
N PHE A 151 9.73 -15.41 14.36
CA PHE A 151 8.59 -14.57 13.99
C PHE A 151 8.84 -13.70 12.76
N ILE A 152 10.03 -13.09 12.65
CA ILE A 152 10.36 -12.19 11.53
C ILE A 152 10.46 -12.98 10.22
N TYR A 153 10.99 -14.20 10.26
CA TYR A 153 10.98 -15.09 9.10
C TYR A 153 9.54 -15.43 8.68
N GLY A 154 8.67 -15.76 9.64
CA GLY A 154 7.25 -16.01 9.39
C GLY A 154 6.52 -14.79 8.82
N LEU A 155 6.75 -13.60 9.38
CA LEU A 155 6.18 -12.32 8.94
C LEU A 155 6.46 -12.07 7.45
N LEU A 156 7.69 -12.33 7.01
CA LEU A 156 8.12 -12.09 5.63
C LEU A 156 7.57 -13.14 4.64
N ASN A 157 7.53 -14.40 5.04
CA ASN A 157 7.29 -15.52 4.11
C ASN A 157 5.85 -16.07 4.14
N TRP A 158 5.03 -15.69 5.12
CA TRP A 158 3.61 -16.06 5.18
C TRP A 158 2.71 -14.92 4.71
N PHE A 159 1.40 -15.03 4.94
CA PHE A 159 0.39 -14.14 4.37
C PHE A 159 0.05 -12.92 5.25
N HIS A 160 1.03 -12.27 5.87
CA HIS A 160 0.75 -11.02 6.58
C HIS A 160 0.29 -9.94 5.58
N PRO A 161 -0.86 -9.27 5.79
CA PRO A 161 -1.46 -8.40 4.77
C PRO A 161 -0.63 -7.17 4.40
N HIS A 162 0.25 -6.72 5.29
CA HIS A 162 1.00 -5.45 5.12
C HIS A 162 2.53 -5.58 5.03
N TYR A 163 3.11 -6.67 5.54
CA TYR A 163 4.56 -6.79 5.73
C TYR A 163 5.13 -8.08 5.15
N SER A 164 4.29 -8.94 4.56
CA SER A 164 4.81 -10.08 3.83
C SER A 164 5.44 -9.65 2.51
N ILE A 165 6.35 -10.46 2.00
CA ILE A 165 6.90 -10.27 0.65
C ILE A 165 5.77 -10.32 -0.38
N ASP A 166 4.78 -11.21 -0.18
CA ASP A 166 3.60 -11.31 -1.05
C ASP A 166 2.77 -10.02 -1.06
N ALA A 167 2.54 -9.41 0.12
CA ALA A 167 1.85 -8.13 0.22
C ALA A 167 2.56 -7.02 -0.55
N LEU A 168 3.90 -6.93 -0.40
CA LEU A 168 4.70 -5.90 -1.05
C LEU A 168 4.99 -6.18 -2.53
N ASN A 169 4.80 -7.41 -3.01
CA ASN A 169 4.96 -7.75 -4.43
C ASN A 169 3.93 -7.03 -5.33
N LYS A 170 2.92 -6.39 -4.72
CA LYS A 170 1.96 -5.51 -5.40
C LYS A 170 2.55 -4.16 -5.83
N ILE A 171 3.75 -3.80 -5.36
CA ILE A 171 4.45 -2.57 -5.77
C ILE A 171 4.71 -2.61 -7.28
N ARG A 172 4.17 -1.63 -8.00
CA ARG A 172 4.38 -1.47 -9.44
C ARG A 172 5.51 -0.48 -9.67
N VAL A 173 6.51 -0.90 -10.43
CA VAL A 173 7.65 -0.09 -10.85
C VAL A 173 7.74 -0.10 -12.36
N ASN A 174 7.56 1.05 -13.00
CA ASN A 174 7.54 1.18 -14.45
C ASN A 174 8.29 2.45 -14.89
N ARG A 175 8.90 2.42 -16.08
CA ARG A 175 9.42 3.64 -16.72
C ARG A 175 8.26 4.50 -17.22
N LEU A 176 8.35 5.82 -17.04
CA LEU A 176 7.35 6.76 -17.52
C LEU A 176 7.60 7.11 -19.00
N GLY A 177 6.99 6.34 -19.91
CA GLY A 177 7.18 6.52 -21.36
C GLY A 177 8.65 6.41 -21.77
N ASN A 178 9.12 7.32 -22.61
CA ASN A 178 10.53 7.40 -23.05
C ASN A 178 11.39 8.32 -22.16
N SER A 179 10.90 8.70 -20.98
CA SER A 179 11.61 9.63 -20.09
C SER A 179 12.69 8.95 -19.25
N ASP A 180 13.46 9.76 -18.54
CA ASP A 180 14.40 9.35 -17.49
C ASP A 180 13.74 9.01 -16.15
N MET A 181 12.42 8.90 -16.12
CA MET A 181 11.67 8.77 -14.89
C MET A 181 11.20 7.34 -14.67
N ILE A 182 11.37 6.88 -13.43
CA ILE A 182 10.76 5.65 -12.93
C ILE A 182 9.63 6.03 -11.98
N GLN A 183 8.46 5.44 -12.20
CA GLN A 183 7.30 5.58 -11.36
C GLN A 183 7.13 4.35 -10.47
N LEU A 184 6.93 4.60 -9.18
CA LEU A 184 6.52 3.62 -8.18
C LEU A 184 5.07 3.89 -7.77
N ASN A 185 4.25 2.85 -7.78
CA ASN A 185 2.88 2.89 -7.32
C ASN A 185 2.63 1.74 -6.35
N TYR A 186 2.00 2.03 -5.22
CA TYR A 186 1.60 1.04 -4.24
C TYR A 186 0.24 1.41 -3.64
N SER A 187 -0.58 0.41 -3.31
CA SER A 187 -1.83 0.63 -2.61
C SER A 187 -2.08 -0.38 -1.50
N CYS A 188 -2.60 0.11 -0.39
CA CYS A 188 -2.80 -0.65 0.85
C CYS A 188 -4.05 -0.18 1.59
N ASP A 189 -4.59 -1.00 2.49
CA ASP A 189 -5.70 -0.63 3.39
C ASP A 189 -5.24 0.08 4.68
N ASP A 190 -3.93 0.32 4.81
CA ASP A 190 -3.29 1.08 5.88
C ASP A 190 -2.40 2.20 5.28
N PRO A 191 -2.30 3.38 5.93
CA PRO A 191 -1.58 4.57 5.43
C PRO A 191 -0.10 4.36 5.09
#